data_AF-A0A831UAD2-F1
#
_entry.id   AF-A0A831UAD2-F1
#
_cell.length_a   1.000
_cell.length_b   1.000
_cell.length_c   1.000
_cell.angle_alpha   90.00
_cell.angle_beta   90.00
_cell.angle_gamma   90.00
#
_symmetry.space_group_name_H-M   'P 1'
#
loop_
_entity.id
_entity.type
_entity.pdbx_description
1 polymer ?
#
loop_
_entity_poly.entity_id
_entity_poly.type
_entity_poly.pdbx_seq_one_letter_code
_entity_poly.pdbx_strand_id
1 'polypeptide(L)'
;MAIAGLGSCPDRPPEGNTPVFTYRVVARYPHDAEAFTQGLVFADGVLYESTGLYGRSSLRRVELETGAVLDSRALPRDLFGEGLTLF
;
A
#
# COMPACT_ATOMS: atom_id res chain seq x y z
N MET A 1 -29.69 -43.41 9.52
CA MET A 1 -29.93 -42.67 8.26
C MET A 1 -29.89 -41.20 8.66
N ALA A 2 -28.92 -40.35 8.34
CA ALA A 2 -28.04 -40.30 7.17
C ALA A 2 -26.54 -40.16 7.54
N ILE A 3 -25.72 -40.48 6.55
CA ILE A 3 -24.27 -40.54 6.50
C ILE A 3 -23.64 -39.16 6.22
N ALA A 4 -22.43 -38.95 6.74
CA ALA A 4 -21.58 -37.79 6.50
C ALA A 4 -21.15 -37.67 5.03
N GLY A 5 -20.99 -36.43 4.56
CA GLY A 5 -20.36 -36.11 3.28
C GLY A 5 -19.47 -34.88 3.43
N LEU A 6 -18.16 -35.11 3.51
CA LEU A 6 -17.11 -34.10 3.47
C LEU A 6 -17.08 -33.47 2.07
N GLY A 7 -17.51 -32.22 1.95
CA GLY A 7 -17.29 -31.41 0.75
C GLY A 7 -16.00 -30.61 0.89
N SER A 8 -14.85 -31.22 0.61
CA SER A 8 -13.59 -30.49 0.46
C SER A 8 -13.65 -29.65 -0.83
N CYS A 9 -13.43 -28.33 -0.74
CA CYS A 9 -13.06 -27.57 -1.92
C CYS A 9 -11.80 -28.22 -2.53
N PRO A 10 -11.79 -28.55 -3.82
CA PRO A 10 -10.57 -29.04 -4.45
C PRO A 10 -9.54 -27.90 -4.46
N ASP A 11 -8.41 -28.12 -3.80
CA ASP A 11 -7.20 -27.32 -3.93
C ASP A 11 -6.65 -27.56 -5.34
N ARG A 12 -7.14 -26.79 -6.32
CA ARG A 12 -6.69 -26.91 -7.71
C ARG A 12 -5.29 -26.30 -7.79
N PRO A 13 -4.25 -27.06 -8.17
CA PRO A 13 -2.94 -26.50 -8.40
C PRO A 13 -3.03 -25.39 -9.46
N PRO A 14 -2.22 -24.33 -9.37
CA PRO A 14 -2.28 -23.22 -10.32
C PRO A 14 -2.03 -23.74 -11.75
N GLU A 15 -3.09 -23.79 -12.55
CA GLU A 15 -3.01 -24.05 -13.99
C GLU A 15 -2.54 -22.76 -14.68
N GLY A 16 -1.23 -22.57 -14.72
CA GLY A 16 -0.61 -21.46 -15.43
C GLY A 16 0.91 -21.55 -15.38
N ASN A 17 1.58 -21.37 -16.52
CA ASN A 17 3.04 -21.29 -16.61
C ASN A 17 3.60 -19.92 -16.13
N THR A 18 2.82 -19.19 -15.34
CA THR A 18 3.22 -17.88 -14.79
C THR A 18 3.99 -18.12 -13.50
N PRO A 19 5.26 -17.68 -13.39
CA PRO A 19 6.00 -17.80 -12.15
C PRO A 19 5.28 -17.12 -10.98
N VAL A 20 5.16 -17.82 -9.86
CA VAL A 20 4.62 -17.28 -8.62
C VAL A 20 5.78 -16.99 -7.68
N PHE A 21 5.84 -15.77 -7.16
CA PHE A 21 6.86 -15.35 -6.21
C PHE A 21 6.28 -15.27 -4.80
N THR A 22 7.08 -15.64 -3.81
CA THR A 22 6.81 -15.36 -2.39
C THR A 22 7.72 -14.22 -1.92
N TYR A 23 7.51 -13.75 -0.69
CA TYR A 23 8.30 -12.69 -0.08
C TYR A 23 8.76 -13.07 1.33
N ARG A 24 9.81 -12.39 1.79
CA ARG A 24 10.25 -12.41 3.19
C ARG A 24 10.27 -10.98 3.70
N VAL A 25 9.60 -10.73 4.83
CA VAL A 25 9.65 -9.43 5.50
C VAL A 25 11.05 -9.24 6.09
N VAL A 26 11.79 -8.26 5.57
CA VAL A 26 13.17 -7.93 6.03
C VAL A 26 13.19 -6.85 7.10
N ALA A 27 12.23 -5.93 7.07
CA ALA A 27 12.06 -4.86 8.03
C ALA A 27 10.57 -4.45 8.07
N ARG A 28 10.16 -3.79 9.15
CA ARG A 28 8.84 -3.19 9.32
C ARG A 28 9.03 -1.78 9.86
N TYR A 29 8.31 -0.83 9.29
CA TYR A 29 8.35 0.57 9.67
C TYR A 29 6.94 1.06 10.02
N PRO A 30 6.80 2.06 10.91
CA PRO A 30 5.51 2.67 11.18
C PRO A 30 4.95 3.35 9.93
N HIS A 31 3.63 3.30 9.76
CA HIS A 31 2.91 4.03 8.72
C HIS A 31 1.68 4.70 9.36
N ASP A 32 1.36 5.90 8.89
CA ASP A 32 0.17 6.62 9.32
C ASP A 32 -1.09 5.92 8.80
N ALA A 33 -1.83 5.26 9.68
CA ALA A 33 -3.04 4.52 9.33
C ALA A 33 -4.16 5.39 8.74
N GLU A 34 -4.10 6.71 8.92
CA GLU A 34 -5.03 7.69 8.32
C GLU A 34 -4.59 8.15 6.92
N ALA A 35 -3.40 7.77 6.47
CA ALA A 35 -2.91 8.06 5.12
C ALA A 35 -3.52 7.09 4.10
N PHE A 36 -4.48 7.57 3.32
CA PHE A 36 -5.03 6.79 2.21
C PHE A 36 -4.05 6.80 1.02
N THR A 37 -2.99 5.99 1.08
CA THR A 37 -1.87 5.96 0.12
C THR A 37 -2.33 5.67 -1.30
N GLN A 38 -2.00 6.53 -2.27
CA GLN A 38 -2.28 6.34 -3.70
C GLN A 38 -1.03 6.49 -4.60
N GLY A 39 0.06 7.00 -4.05
CA GLY A 39 1.37 7.01 -4.69
C GLY A 39 2.49 6.94 -3.64
N LEU A 40 3.54 6.18 -3.91
CA LEU A 40 4.65 5.97 -2.99
C LEU A 40 5.97 5.88 -3.77
N VAL A 41 6.96 6.70 -3.39
CA VAL A 41 8.32 6.70 -3.95
C VAL A 41 9.33 6.75 -2.81
N PHE A 42 10.42 5.99 -2.93
CA PHE A 42 11.55 6.07 -2.00
C PHE A 42 12.77 6.59 -2.74
N ALA A 43 13.34 7.70 -2.27
CA ALA A 43 14.54 8.29 -2.84
C ALA A 43 15.36 8.97 -1.75
N ASP A 44 16.68 8.82 -1.81
CA ASP A 44 17.64 9.48 -0.92
C ASP A 44 17.32 9.33 0.58
N GLY A 45 16.84 8.14 0.98
CA GLY A 45 16.51 7.84 2.38
C GLY A 45 15.16 8.38 2.87
N VAL A 46 14.37 9.01 1.99
CA VAL A 46 13.07 9.62 2.32
C VAL A 46 11.95 8.93 1.55
N LEU A 47 10.81 8.74 2.21
CA LEU A 47 9.57 8.34 1.55
C LEU A 47 8.80 9.58 1.07
N TYR A 48 8.37 9.56 -0.17
CA TYR A 48 7.46 10.52 -0.77
C TYR A 48 6.12 9.83 -0.99
N GLU A 49 5.05 10.41 -0.47
CA GLU A 49 3.72 9.79 -0.50
C GLU A 49 2.68 10.76 -1.02
N SER A 50 1.79 10.28 -1.88
CA SER A 50 0.55 10.95 -2.25
C SER A 50 -0.61 10.21 -1.59
N THR A 51 -1.50 10.97 -0.94
CA THR A 51 -2.70 10.43 -0.28
C THR A 51 -3.96 10.89 -0.99
N GLY A 52 -4.94 10.00 -1.09
CA GLY A 52 -6.28 10.27 -1.61
C GLY A 52 -7.25 10.78 -0.53
N LEU A 53 -8.55 10.71 -0.87
CA LEU A 53 -9.71 11.29 -0.16
C LEU A 53 -9.95 12.78 -0.44
N TYR A 54 -11.12 13.11 -1.00
CA TYR A 54 -11.53 14.50 -1.23
C TYR A 54 -11.51 15.30 0.07
N GLY A 55 -10.95 16.50 0.02
CA GLY A 55 -10.79 17.38 1.18
C GLY A 55 -9.70 16.96 2.17
N ARG A 56 -9.04 15.80 1.98
CA ARG A 56 -7.94 15.29 2.83
C ARG A 56 -6.69 14.85 2.04
N SER A 57 -6.72 14.94 0.72
CA SER A 57 -5.61 14.53 -0.13
C SER A 57 -4.38 15.43 0.09
N SER A 58 -3.19 14.83 0.04
CA SER A 58 -1.94 15.54 0.33
C SER A 58 -0.73 14.89 -0.33
N LEU A 59 0.32 15.66 -0.59
CA LEU A 59 1.66 15.19 -0.90
C LEU A 59 2.52 15.30 0.37
N ARG A 60 3.31 14.28 0.67
CA ARG A 60 4.06 14.16 1.94
C ARG A 60 5.50 13.73 1.68
N ARG A 61 6.42 14.26 2.48
CA ARG A 61 7.75 13.68 2.72
C ARG A 61 7.73 13.06 4.10
N VAL A 62 8.17 11.82 4.21
CA VAL A 62 8.06 10.99 5.41
C VAL A 62 9.40 10.36 5.72
N GLU A 63 9.82 10.43 6.98
CA GLU A 63 10.99 9.71 7.47
C GLU A 63 10.67 8.21 7.57
N LEU A 64 11.49 7.38 6.94
CA LEU A 64 11.24 5.95 6.83
C LEU A 64 11.16 5.26 8.20
N GLU A 65 12.12 5.53 9.09
CA GLU A 65 12.26 4.74 10.33
C GLU A 65 11.12 4.99 11.33
N THR A 66 10.61 6.21 11.37
CA THR A 66 9.63 6.66 12.39
C THR A 66 8.22 6.81 11.83
N GLY A 67 8.07 6.96 10.51
CA GLY A 67 6.81 7.36 9.89
C GLY A 67 6.47 8.84 10.10
N ALA A 68 7.39 9.66 10.63
CA ALA A 68 7.15 11.07 10.87
C ALA A 68 7.05 11.85 9.55
N VAL A 69 6.02 12.70 9.44
CA VAL A 69 5.85 13.60 8.28
C VAL A 69 6.85 14.75 8.42
N LEU A 70 7.84 14.77 7.53
CA LEU A 70 8.88 15.80 7.44
C LEU A 70 8.36 17.08 6.77
N ASP A 71 7.50 16.92 5.78
CA ASP A 71 6.85 18.02 5.06
C ASP A 71 5.53 17.53 4.45
N SER A 72 4.55 18.44 4.30
CA SER A 72 3.27 18.10 3.70
C SER A 72 2.65 19.29 2.96
N ARG A 73 2.03 18.99 1.82
CA ARG A 73 1.19 19.93 1.08
C ARG A 73 -0.17 19.33 0.83
N ALA A 74 -1.20 19.97 1.36
CA ALA A 74 -2.58 19.63 1.06
C ALA A 74 -2.90 19.92 -0.41
N LEU A 75 -3.67 19.02 -1.04
CA LEU A 75 -4.27 19.29 -2.33
C LEU A 75 -5.56 20.11 -2.15
N PRO A 76 -5.98 20.88 -3.18
CA PRO A 76 -7.31 21.45 -3.24
C PRO A 76 -8.40 20.43 -2.91
N ARG A 77 -9.46 20.89 -2.23
CA ARG A 77 -10.46 20.00 -1.61
C ARG A 77 -11.26 19.16 -2.61
N ASP A 78 -11.34 19.62 -3.85
CA ASP A 78 -12.01 19.02 -4.99
C ASP A 78 -11.11 18.06 -5.78
N LEU A 79 -9.85 17.89 -5.37
CA LEU A 79 -8.93 16.93 -5.96
C LEU A 79 -8.79 15.68 -5.10
N PHE A 80 -8.65 14.55 -5.79
CA PHE A 80 -8.26 13.27 -5.23
C PHE A 80 -6.80 13.01 -5.60
N GLY A 81 -5.93 12.84 -4.61
CA GLY A 81 -4.52 12.52 -4.85
C GLY A 81 -4.35 11.09 -5.36
N GLU A 82 -3.50 10.92 -6.37
CA GLU A 82 -3.24 9.64 -7.05
C GLU A 82 -1.72 9.36 -7.09
N GLY A 83 -1.25 8.57 -8.07
CA GLY A 83 0.16 8.24 -8.25
C GLY A 83 1.13 9.43 -8.20
N LEU A 84 2.37 9.14 -7.81
CA LEU A 84 3.45 10.12 -7.58
C LEU A 84 4.74 9.66 -8.27
N THR A 85 5.49 10.60 -8.84
CA THR A 85 6.86 10.36 -9.36
C THR A 85 7.78 11.53 -9.00
N LEU A 86 9.08 11.28 -9.07
CA LEU A 86 10.13 12.30 -9.08
C LEU A 86 10.57 12.58 -10.52
N PHE A 87 11.31 13.67 -10.74
CA PHE A 87 11.79 14.12 -12.05
C PHE A 87 13.30 13.98 -12.20
#